data_AF-A0A1H1T1E2-F1
#
_entry.id   AF-A0A1H1T1E2-F1
#
_cell.length_a   1.000
_cell.length_b   1.000
_cell.length_c   1.000
_cell.angle_alpha   90.00
_cell.angle_beta   90.00
_cell.angle_gamma   90.00
#
_symmetry.space_group_name_H-M   'P 1'
#
loop_
_entity.id
_entity.type
_entity.pdbx_description
1 polymer ?
#
loop_
_entity_poly.entity_id
_entity_poly.type
_entity_poly.pdbx_seq_one_letter_code
_entity_poly.pdbx_strand_id
1 'polypeptide(L)'
;MDDRTDDDELLEAFRHDPAPRSGKPWTETDYAAIMQQCRAGAAIEQIARRIGRTPTTTSTQIRRLLPLHERHLSAELALPRLRQLDGDGDYDWLAALAQREQSAWELQAKAQQQRQEAGIGALDDDELLSIAVALALTPDAHSPGLRGRCVQELAARGLGDEVERQVDAARQHALDRLFGRDEGGWCSDDRYGWSDRDQPYGALG
;
A
#
# COMPACT_ATOMS: atom_id res chain seq x y z
N MET A 1 -0.84 -41.33 30.71
CA MET A 1 0.36 -40.77 30.06
C MET A 1 0.24 -39.28 30.26
N ASP A 2 1.05 -38.77 31.20
CA ASP A 2 0.93 -37.45 31.81
C ASP A 2 1.83 -36.48 31.03
N ASP A 3 1.33 -36.02 29.88
CA ASP A 3 2.08 -35.17 28.92
C ASP A 3 2.09 -33.68 29.36
N ARG A 4 1.29 -33.32 30.38
CA ARG A 4 1.15 -31.94 30.85
C ARG A 4 2.20 -31.50 31.87
N THR A 5 2.79 -32.45 32.60
CA THR A 5 3.80 -32.13 33.62
C THR A 5 5.12 -31.72 32.99
N ASP A 6 5.47 -32.32 31.85
CA ASP A 6 6.69 -31.99 31.11
C ASP A 6 6.61 -30.55 30.59
N ASP A 7 5.51 -30.13 29.95
CA ASP A 7 5.39 -28.76 29.41
C ASP A 7 5.52 -27.65 30.46
N ASP A 8 4.93 -27.83 31.65
CA ASP A 8 5.06 -26.86 32.75
C ASP A 8 6.49 -26.79 33.31
N GLU A 9 7.16 -27.94 33.47
CA GLU A 9 8.56 -28.01 33.89
C GLU A 9 9.50 -27.39 32.82
N LEU A 10 9.19 -27.59 31.54
CA LEU A 10 9.92 -26.98 30.42
C LEU A 10 9.79 -25.46 30.42
N LEU A 11 8.58 -24.92 30.67
CA LEU A 11 8.33 -23.48 30.77
C LEU A 11 8.99 -22.85 32.00
N GLU A 12 9.03 -23.55 33.13
CA GLU A 12 9.63 -23.06 34.37
C GLU A 12 11.17 -22.96 34.25
N ALA A 13 11.82 -23.90 33.57
CA ALA A 13 13.25 -23.83 33.26
C ALA A 13 13.63 -22.56 32.45
N PHE A 14 12.77 -22.12 31.52
CA PHE A 14 13.00 -20.89 30.74
C PHE A 14 12.83 -19.60 31.54
N ARG A 15 12.12 -19.62 32.67
CA ARG A 15 12.00 -18.44 33.54
C ARG A 15 13.25 -18.17 34.36
N HIS A 16 14.02 -19.21 34.67
CA HIS A 16 15.20 -19.12 35.53
C HIS A 16 16.53 -19.02 34.78
N ASP A 17 16.57 -19.39 33.50
CA ASP A 17 17.74 -19.21 32.63
C ASP A 17 17.38 -18.28 31.45
N PRO A 18 17.78 -16.99 31.48
CA PRO A 18 17.46 -16.06 30.41
C PRO A 18 18.08 -16.58 29.11
N ALA A 19 17.22 -16.85 28.11
CA ALA A 19 17.63 -17.43 26.82
C ALA A 19 18.97 -16.83 26.34
N PRO A 20 20.04 -17.64 26.19
CA PRO A 20 21.43 -17.16 26.11
C PRO A 20 21.71 -16.21 24.93
N ARG A 21 20.78 -16.11 23.99
CA ARG A 21 20.90 -15.31 22.76
C ARG A 21 19.85 -14.18 22.67
N SER A 22 19.21 -13.77 23.75
CA SER A 22 18.27 -12.63 23.71
C SER A 22 18.90 -11.40 23.02
N GLY A 23 18.16 -10.72 22.15
CA GLY A 23 18.60 -9.54 21.40
C GLY A 23 19.55 -9.79 20.21
N LYS A 24 20.12 -10.99 20.05
CA LYS A 24 20.97 -11.30 18.88
C LYS A 24 20.14 -11.45 17.61
N PRO A 25 20.62 -11.00 16.43
CA PRO A 25 19.91 -11.22 15.17
C PRO A 25 19.78 -12.71 14.87
N TRP A 26 18.75 -13.08 14.12
CA TRP A 26 18.55 -14.44 13.62
C TRP A 26 19.43 -14.68 12.41
N THR A 27 20.21 -15.75 12.41
CA THR A 27 21.11 -16.11 11.32
C THR A 27 20.52 -17.23 10.46
N GLU A 28 21.06 -17.41 9.26
CA GLU A 28 20.72 -18.56 8.39
C GLU A 28 20.87 -19.91 9.12
N THR A 29 21.92 -20.04 9.94
CA THR A 29 22.15 -21.23 10.77
C THR A 29 21.01 -21.48 11.76
N ASP A 30 20.44 -20.42 12.34
CA ASP A 30 19.28 -20.55 13.25
C ASP A 30 18.07 -21.11 12.49
N TYR A 31 17.79 -20.64 11.27
CA TYR A 31 16.69 -21.14 10.45
C TYR A 31 16.91 -22.57 9.94
N ALA A 32 18.14 -22.90 9.53
CA ALA A 32 18.49 -24.27 9.16
C ALA A 32 18.28 -25.25 10.33
N ALA A 33 18.60 -24.83 11.56
CA ALA A 33 18.33 -25.61 12.76
C ALA A 33 16.83 -25.78 13.02
N ILE A 34 15.99 -24.75 12.80
CA ILE A 34 14.52 -24.89 12.85
C ILE A 34 14.07 -25.96 11.86
N MET A 35 14.48 -25.88 10.60
CA MET A 35 14.08 -26.84 9.56
C MET A 35 14.52 -28.27 9.90
N GLN A 36 15.74 -28.44 10.41
CA GLN A 36 16.22 -29.76 10.84
C GLN A 36 15.34 -30.34 11.96
N GLN A 37 14.97 -29.55 12.96
CA GLN A 37 14.13 -30.02 14.06
C GLN A 37 12.66 -30.20 13.63
N CYS A 38 12.19 -29.40 12.67
CA CYS A 38 10.88 -29.53 12.04
C CYS A 38 10.71 -30.93 11.42
N ARG A 39 11.70 -31.38 10.65
CA ARG A 39 11.78 -32.73 10.06
C ARG A 39 11.84 -33.84 11.10
N ALA A 40 12.51 -33.59 12.22
CA ALA A 40 12.57 -34.54 13.33
C ALA A 40 11.25 -34.63 14.13
N GLY A 41 10.23 -33.83 13.80
CA GLY A 41 8.95 -33.83 14.51
C GLY A 41 8.98 -33.13 15.88
N ALA A 42 10.03 -32.35 16.18
CA ALA A 42 10.20 -31.70 17.48
C ALA A 42 9.15 -30.60 17.75
N ALA A 43 8.69 -30.49 19.00
CA ALA A 43 7.78 -29.44 19.45
C ALA A 43 8.47 -28.06 19.50
N ILE A 44 7.72 -26.96 19.52
CA ILE A 44 8.27 -25.59 19.45
C ILE A 44 9.25 -25.32 20.60
N GLU A 45 8.95 -25.83 21.79
CA GLU A 45 9.69 -25.69 23.03
C GLU A 45 11.07 -26.36 22.90
N GLN A 46 11.10 -27.54 22.30
CA GLN A 46 12.32 -28.30 22.02
C GLN A 46 13.19 -27.58 20.97
N ILE A 47 12.57 -27.06 19.91
CA ILE A 47 13.25 -26.25 18.89
C ILE A 47 13.88 -25.01 19.53
N ALA A 48 13.09 -24.26 20.31
CA ALA A 48 13.51 -23.03 20.97
C ALA A 48 14.70 -23.28 21.91
N ARG A 49 14.64 -24.33 22.73
CA ARG A 49 15.73 -24.71 23.64
C ARG A 49 17.00 -25.03 22.86
N ARG A 50 16.91 -25.80 21.79
CA ARG A 50 18.07 -26.23 21.01
C ARG A 50 18.78 -25.07 20.31
N ILE A 51 18.04 -24.04 19.90
CA ILE A 51 18.59 -22.83 19.28
C ILE A 51 19.02 -21.80 20.35
N GLY A 52 18.62 -21.98 21.61
CA GLY A 52 18.89 -21.03 22.70
C GLY A 52 18.03 -19.76 22.59
N ARG A 53 16.78 -19.91 22.18
CA ARG A 53 15.78 -18.84 21.99
C ARG A 53 14.51 -19.15 22.78
N THR A 54 13.59 -18.20 22.85
CA THR A 54 12.30 -18.40 23.52
C THR A 54 11.27 -19.03 22.57
N PRO A 55 10.28 -19.80 23.07
CA PRO A 55 9.20 -20.34 22.25
C PRO A 55 8.45 -19.26 21.45
N THR A 56 8.15 -18.12 22.07
CA THR A 56 7.44 -17.00 21.43
C THR A 56 8.17 -16.43 20.21
N THR A 57 9.48 -16.19 20.33
CA THR A 57 10.29 -15.67 19.22
C THR A 57 10.50 -16.71 18.14
N THR A 58 10.66 -17.97 18.53
CA THR A 58 10.78 -19.12 17.62
C THR A 58 9.51 -19.30 16.80
N SER A 59 8.34 -19.27 17.42
CA SER A 59 7.04 -19.29 16.74
C SER A 59 6.90 -18.17 15.71
N THR A 60 7.35 -16.97 16.05
CA THR A 60 7.36 -15.84 15.10
C THR A 60 8.28 -16.09 13.91
N GLN A 61 9.45 -16.71 14.11
CA GLN A 61 10.33 -17.06 13.00
C GLN A 61 9.83 -18.23 12.16
N ILE A 62 9.19 -19.23 12.77
CA ILE A 62 8.53 -20.33 12.06
C ILE A 62 7.52 -19.78 11.05
N ARG A 63 6.71 -18.78 11.44
CA ARG A 63 5.79 -18.12 10.50
C ARG A 63 6.51 -17.45 9.33
N ARG A 64 7.71 -16.89 9.52
CA ARG A 64 8.48 -16.27 8.43
C ARG A 64 9.03 -17.28 7.44
N LEU A 65 9.22 -18.54 7.85
CA LEU A 65 9.60 -19.66 6.99
C LEU A 65 8.46 -20.13 6.09
N LEU A 66 7.21 -19.71 6.34
CA LEU A 66 6.07 -20.02 5.47
C LEU A 66 6.05 -19.10 4.24
N PRO A 67 5.41 -19.54 3.13
CA PRO A 67 5.13 -18.69 1.98
C PRO A 67 4.37 -17.43 2.42
N LEU A 68 4.59 -16.32 1.73
CA LEU A 68 4.06 -15.01 2.13
C LEU A 68 2.56 -15.02 2.45
N HIS A 69 1.78 -15.69 1.59
CA HIS A 69 0.32 -15.78 1.70
C HIS A 69 -0.16 -16.65 2.88
N GLU A 70 0.70 -17.46 3.50
CA GLU A 70 0.38 -18.32 4.65
C GLU A 70 0.92 -17.79 5.98
N ARG A 71 1.64 -16.66 5.99
CA ARG A 71 2.24 -16.10 7.23
C ARG A 71 1.23 -15.59 8.26
N HIS A 72 -0.03 -15.49 7.87
CA HIS A 72 -1.15 -15.11 8.73
C HIS A 72 -1.60 -16.25 9.66
N LEU A 73 -1.12 -17.49 9.45
CA LEU A 73 -1.46 -18.63 10.30
C LEU A 73 -1.08 -18.39 11.77
N SER A 74 -1.87 -18.97 12.68
CA SER A 74 -1.58 -18.94 14.12
C SER A 74 -0.30 -19.74 14.44
N ALA A 75 0.29 -19.47 15.59
CA ALA A 75 1.49 -20.18 16.08
C ALA A 75 1.31 -21.71 16.09
N GLU A 76 0.13 -22.17 16.49
CA GLU A 76 -0.23 -23.59 16.60
C GLU A 76 -0.31 -24.29 15.23
N LEU A 77 -0.73 -23.55 14.19
CA LEU A 77 -0.87 -24.09 12.83
C LEU A 77 0.40 -23.93 11.99
N ALA A 78 1.26 -22.98 12.33
CA ALA A 78 2.45 -22.66 11.55
C ALA A 78 3.45 -23.81 11.48
N LEU A 79 3.73 -24.47 12.61
CA LEU A 79 4.69 -25.59 12.64
C LEU A 79 4.17 -26.84 11.91
N PRO A 80 2.93 -27.32 12.14
CA PRO A 80 2.35 -28.40 11.34
C PRO A 80 2.33 -28.08 9.84
N ARG A 81 2.01 -26.83 9.47
CA ARG A 81 2.02 -26.42 8.06
C ARG A 81 3.42 -26.44 7.45
N LEU A 82 4.42 -25.95 8.17
CA LEU A 82 5.82 -26.00 7.73
C LEU A 82 6.29 -27.44 7.51
N ARG A 83 5.88 -28.38 8.36
CA ARG A 83 6.17 -29.82 8.18
C ARG A 83 5.51 -30.40 6.94
N GLN A 84 4.27 -29.99 6.63
CA GLN A 84 3.58 -30.43 5.41
C GLN A 84 4.29 -29.91 4.16
N LEU A 85 4.74 -28.65 4.16
CA LEU A 85 5.47 -28.06 3.05
C LEU A 85 6.82 -28.76 2.81
N ASP A 86 7.53 -29.09 3.89
CA ASP A 86 8.83 -29.75 3.85
C ASP A 86 8.72 -31.29 3.88
N GLY A 87 7.54 -31.85 3.55
CA GLY A 87 7.27 -33.30 3.62
C GLY A 87 8.22 -34.13 2.74
N ASP A 88 8.58 -33.60 1.57
CA ASP A 88 9.51 -34.22 0.63
C ASP A 88 10.97 -33.75 0.83
N GLY A 89 11.21 -32.84 1.79
CA GLY A 89 12.52 -32.29 2.13
C GLY A 89 13.11 -31.33 1.10
N ASP A 90 12.35 -30.95 0.07
CA ASP A 90 12.74 -30.07 -1.03
C ASP A 90 12.21 -28.62 -0.90
N TYR A 91 11.56 -28.32 0.22
CA TYR A 91 11.00 -26.99 0.47
C TYR A 91 12.09 -25.91 0.58
N ASP A 92 12.07 -24.96 -0.36
CA ASP A 92 12.99 -23.81 -0.39
C ASP A 92 12.56 -22.70 0.59
N TRP A 93 12.87 -22.93 1.86
CA TRP A 93 12.60 -21.98 2.93
C TRP A 93 13.43 -20.69 2.83
N LEU A 94 14.55 -20.68 2.09
CA LEU A 94 15.34 -19.47 1.82
C LEU A 94 14.58 -18.55 0.86
N ALA A 95 14.03 -19.11 -0.21
CA ALA A 95 13.15 -18.38 -1.12
C ALA A 95 11.91 -17.86 -0.39
N ALA A 96 11.33 -18.65 0.51
CA ALA A 96 10.24 -18.18 1.36
C ALA A 96 10.68 -16.98 2.22
N LEU A 97 11.81 -17.05 2.93
CA LEU A 97 12.34 -15.95 3.75
C LEU A 97 12.56 -14.65 2.96
N ALA A 98 13.01 -14.77 1.71
CA ALA A 98 13.26 -13.64 0.82
C ALA A 98 11.97 -12.92 0.39
N GLN A 99 10.80 -13.56 0.51
CA GLN A 99 9.52 -12.92 0.22
C GLN A 99 9.24 -11.83 1.27
N ARG A 100 9.05 -10.60 0.80
CA ARG A 100 8.62 -9.46 1.62
C ARG A 100 7.23 -9.01 1.18
N GLU A 101 6.40 -8.61 2.15
CA GLU A 101 5.19 -7.88 1.83
C GLU A 101 5.59 -6.54 1.23
N GLN A 102 4.96 -6.19 0.11
CA GLN A 102 5.10 -4.86 -0.44
C GLN A 102 4.39 -3.88 0.50
N SER A 103 5.09 -2.83 0.91
CA SER A 103 4.48 -1.80 1.74
C SER A 103 3.36 -1.09 0.97
N ALA A 104 2.38 -0.55 1.70
CA ALA A 104 1.31 0.26 1.09
C ALA A 104 1.87 1.41 0.24
N TRP A 105 2.97 2.01 0.68
CA TRP A 105 3.71 3.03 -0.08
C TRP A 105 4.26 2.48 -1.41
N GLU A 106 4.90 1.32 -1.41
CA GLU A 106 5.44 0.73 -2.65
C GLU A 106 4.34 0.38 -3.65
N LEU A 107 3.20 -0.12 -3.16
CA LEU A 107 2.03 -0.39 -4.00
C LEU A 107 1.48 0.90 -4.61
N GLN A 108 1.35 1.97 -3.81
CA GLN A 108 0.91 3.28 -4.29
C GLN A 108 1.90 3.89 -5.30
N ALA A 109 3.20 3.82 -5.03
CA ALA A 109 4.23 4.31 -5.93
C ALA A 109 4.19 3.57 -7.28
N LYS A 110 4.00 2.25 -7.24
CA LYS A 110 3.85 1.43 -8.46
C LYS A 110 2.58 1.80 -9.23
N ALA A 111 1.44 1.98 -8.55
CA ALA A 111 0.21 2.42 -9.18
C ALA A 111 0.35 3.82 -9.81
N GLN A 112 1.04 4.73 -9.12
CA GLN A 112 1.31 6.07 -9.64
C GLN A 112 2.23 6.04 -10.86
N GLN A 113 3.27 5.21 -10.85
CA GLN A 113 4.15 5.01 -12.00
C GLN A 113 3.36 4.45 -13.19
N GLN A 114 2.50 3.45 -12.97
CA GLN A 114 1.64 2.90 -14.02
C GLN A 114 0.71 3.97 -14.63
N ARG A 115 0.15 4.85 -13.80
CA ARG A 115 -0.65 6.00 -14.28
C ARG A 115 0.18 6.96 -15.12
N GLN A 116 1.41 7.25 -14.70
CA GLN A 116 2.33 8.12 -15.45
C GLN A 116 2.71 7.52 -16.80
N GLU A 117 2.96 6.21 -16.86
CA GLU A 117 3.31 5.50 -18.10
C GLU A 117 2.13 5.43 -19.08
N ALA A 118 0.91 5.24 -18.59
CA ALA A 118 -0.31 5.26 -19.41
C ALA A 118 -0.68 6.67 -19.89
N GLY A 119 -0.22 7.72 -19.20
CA GLY A 119 -0.45 9.12 -19.59
C GLY A 119 -1.94 9.47 -19.63
N ILE A 120 -2.43 9.95 -20.78
CA ILE A 120 -3.85 10.32 -20.96
C ILE A 120 -4.77 9.11 -20.80
N GLY A 121 -4.30 7.90 -21.13
CA GLY A 121 -5.10 6.67 -20.99
C GLY A 121 -5.39 6.28 -19.53
N ALA A 122 -4.67 6.86 -18.55
CA ALA A 122 -4.93 6.62 -17.13
C ALA A 122 -5.99 7.55 -16.52
N LEU A 123 -6.41 8.59 -17.24
CA LEU A 123 -7.45 9.50 -16.79
C LEU A 123 -8.79 8.77 -16.75
N ASP A 124 -9.62 9.12 -15.78
CA ASP A 124 -11.03 8.74 -15.82
C ASP A 124 -11.77 9.52 -16.92
N ASP A 125 -13.03 9.15 -17.16
CA ASP A 125 -13.80 9.73 -18.25
C ASP A 125 -14.07 11.23 -18.02
N ASP A 126 -14.31 11.66 -16.78
CA ASP A 126 -14.59 13.06 -16.45
C ASP A 126 -13.36 13.96 -16.65
N GLU A 127 -12.18 13.48 -16.22
CA GLU A 127 -10.89 14.15 -16.43
C GLU A 127 -10.55 14.22 -17.92
N LEU A 128 -10.74 13.12 -18.66
CA LEU A 128 -10.49 13.06 -20.10
C LEU A 128 -11.42 14.00 -20.87
N LEU A 129 -12.72 14.02 -20.54
CA LEU A 129 -13.70 14.93 -21.12
C LEU A 129 -13.35 16.39 -20.86
N SER A 130 -12.95 16.72 -19.63
CA SER A 130 -12.53 18.08 -19.25
C SER A 130 -11.34 18.56 -20.09
N ILE A 131 -10.33 17.71 -20.29
CA ILE A 131 -9.18 18.00 -21.16
C ILE A 131 -9.64 18.13 -22.61
N ALA A 132 -10.50 17.24 -23.11
CA ALA A 132 -11.01 17.26 -24.47
C ALA A 132 -11.74 18.57 -24.79
N VAL A 133 -12.62 19.01 -23.89
CA VAL A 133 -13.35 20.28 -24.02
C VAL A 133 -12.37 21.46 -24.06
N ALA A 134 -11.37 21.49 -23.16
CA ALA A 134 -10.35 22.53 -23.17
C ALA A 134 -9.57 22.56 -24.50
N LEU A 135 -9.15 21.39 -25.01
CA LEU A 135 -8.44 21.26 -26.29
C LEU A 135 -9.31 21.71 -27.48
N ALA A 136 -10.61 21.47 -27.44
CA ALA A 136 -11.55 21.85 -28.49
C ALA A 136 -11.85 23.36 -28.50
N LEU A 137 -11.86 24.01 -27.32
CA LEU A 137 -12.08 25.46 -27.20
C LEU A 137 -10.82 26.29 -27.49
N THR A 138 -9.63 25.69 -27.45
CA THR A 138 -8.35 26.40 -27.65
C THR A 138 -7.49 25.75 -28.74
N PRO A 139 -7.93 25.80 -30.01
CA PRO A 139 -7.36 24.97 -31.08
C PRO A 139 -5.89 25.26 -31.40
N ASP A 140 -5.40 26.47 -31.12
CA ASP A 140 -4.04 26.89 -31.49
C ASP A 140 -3.00 26.74 -30.36
N ALA A 141 -3.42 26.35 -29.15
CA ALA A 141 -2.57 26.41 -27.96
C ALA A 141 -1.84 25.10 -27.62
N HIS A 142 -2.09 24.00 -28.35
CA HIS A 142 -1.70 22.66 -27.91
C HIS A 142 -0.89 21.89 -28.96
N SER A 143 0.00 21.02 -28.48
CA SER A 143 0.77 20.12 -29.33
C SER A 143 -0.17 19.18 -30.13
N PRO A 144 0.03 19.02 -31.46
CA PRO A 144 -0.76 18.10 -32.28
C PRO A 144 -0.77 16.66 -31.75
N GLY A 145 0.33 16.22 -31.13
CA GLY A 145 0.44 14.88 -30.55
C GLY A 145 -0.45 14.68 -29.32
N LEU A 146 -0.71 15.74 -28.54
CA LEU A 146 -1.64 15.67 -27.40
C LEU A 146 -3.07 15.48 -27.88
N ARG A 147 -3.49 16.27 -28.89
CA ARG A 147 -4.82 16.17 -29.49
C ARG A 147 -5.05 14.79 -30.11
N GLY A 148 -4.09 14.27 -30.88
CA GLY A 148 -4.20 12.95 -31.49
C GLY A 148 -4.42 11.83 -30.47
N ARG A 149 -3.65 11.85 -29.36
CA ARG A 149 -3.82 10.87 -28.27
C ARG A 149 -5.16 11.02 -27.57
N CYS A 150 -5.61 12.24 -27.28
CA CYS A 150 -6.90 12.48 -26.65
C CYS A 150 -8.06 11.97 -27.53
N VAL A 151 -8.02 12.25 -28.85
CA VAL A 151 -9.03 11.75 -29.80
C VAL A 151 -9.04 10.22 -29.84
N GLN A 152 -7.88 9.58 -29.85
CA GLN A 152 -7.77 8.12 -29.85
C GLN A 152 -8.41 7.51 -28.60
N GLU A 153 -8.12 8.06 -27.41
CA GLU A 153 -8.68 7.57 -26.15
C GLU A 153 -10.20 7.79 -26.08
N LEU A 154 -10.69 8.97 -26.49
CA LEU A 154 -12.13 9.27 -26.54
C LEU A 154 -12.88 8.31 -27.48
N ALA A 155 -12.30 8.02 -28.65
CA ALA A 155 -12.86 7.08 -29.61
C ALA A 155 -12.89 5.66 -29.05
N ALA A 156 -11.82 5.21 -28.38
CA ALA A 156 -11.75 3.89 -27.76
C ALA A 156 -12.81 3.70 -26.66
N ARG A 157 -13.20 4.78 -25.97
CA ARG A 157 -14.20 4.77 -24.89
C ARG A 157 -15.62 5.14 -25.33
N GLY A 158 -15.83 5.51 -26.60
CA GLY A 158 -17.14 5.91 -27.11
C GLY A 158 -17.67 7.23 -26.55
N LEU A 159 -16.77 8.15 -26.18
CA LEU A 159 -17.12 9.43 -25.52
C LEU A 159 -17.33 10.60 -26.49
N GLY A 160 -17.41 10.35 -27.80
CA GLY A 160 -17.49 11.41 -28.82
C GLY A 160 -18.69 12.35 -28.63
N ASP A 161 -19.88 11.78 -28.49
CA ASP A 161 -21.13 12.54 -28.36
C ASP A 161 -21.18 13.37 -27.06
N GLU A 162 -20.50 12.89 -26.01
CA GLU A 162 -20.41 13.59 -24.73
C GLU A 162 -19.51 14.83 -24.84
N VAL A 163 -18.36 14.70 -25.51
CA VAL A 163 -17.48 15.85 -25.78
C VAL A 163 -18.20 16.92 -26.59
N GLU A 164 -18.91 16.53 -27.65
CA GLU A 164 -19.66 17.48 -28.47
C GLU A 164 -20.67 18.27 -27.63
N ARG A 165 -21.45 17.56 -26.82
CA ARG A 165 -22.44 18.16 -25.92
C ARG A 165 -21.80 19.13 -24.92
N GLN A 166 -20.68 18.74 -24.30
CA GLN A 166 -20.00 19.60 -23.32
C GLN A 166 -19.31 20.81 -23.96
N VAL A 167 -18.76 20.67 -25.18
CA VAL A 167 -18.20 21.79 -25.94
C VAL A 167 -19.29 22.80 -26.28
N ASP A 168 -20.46 22.35 -26.73
CA ASP A 168 -21.58 23.24 -27.04
C ASP A 168 -22.10 23.95 -25.79
N ALA A 169 -22.25 23.24 -24.67
CA ALA A 169 -22.62 23.84 -23.39
C ALA A 169 -21.60 24.89 -22.94
N ALA A 170 -20.30 24.60 -23.03
CA ALA A 170 -19.24 25.52 -22.65
C ALA A 170 -19.17 26.76 -23.56
N ARG A 171 -19.40 26.60 -24.88
CA ARG A 171 -19.52 27.72 -25.83
C ARG A 171 -20.70 28.60 -25.51
N GLN A 172 -21.87 27.99 -25.28
CA GLN A 172 -23.08 28.73 -24.93
C GLN A 172 -22.87 29.54 -23.64
N HIS A 173 -22.31 28.91 -22.61
CA HIS A 173 -21.97 29.61 -21.36
C HIS A 173 -20.95 30.74 -21.55
N ALA A 174 -19.97 30.59 -22.45
CA ALA A 174 -19.04 31.67 -22.77
C ALA A 174 -19.73 32.85 -23.50
N LEU A 175 -20.68 32.57 -24.41
CA LEU A 175 -21.48 33.60 -25.07
C LEU A 175 -22.39 34.33 -24.09
N ASP A 176 -23.06 33.61 -23.20
CA ASP A 176 -23.96 34.20 -22.21
C ASP A 176 -23.19 35.12 -21.25
N ARG A 177 -21.96 34.75 -20.86
CA ARG A 177 -21.05 35.63 -20.11
C ARG A 177 -20.64 36.86 -20.90
N LEU A 178 -20.32 36.74 -22.19
CA LEU A 178 -19.90 37.87 -23.04
C LEU A 178 -21.03 38.89 -23.26
N PHE A 179 -22.25 38.42 -23.43
CA PHE A 179 -23.42 39.27 -23.69
C PHE A 179 -24.15 39.70 -22.40
N GLY A 180 -23.58 39.42 -21.22
CA GLY A 180 -24.17 39.82 -19.93
C GLY A 180 -25.54 39.19 -19.66
N ARG A 181 -25.83 38.04 -20.29
CA ARG A 181 -27.08 37.28 -20.06
C ARG A 181 -26.99 36.37 -18.84
N ASP A 182 -25.78 36.23 -18.29
CA ASP A 182 -25.58 35.62 -16.99
C ASP A 182 -26.00 36.63 -15.90
N GLU A 183 -27.31 36.72 -15.63
CA GLU A 183 -27.91 37.60 -14.62
C GLU A 183 -27.51 37.21 -13.16
N GLY A 184 -26.66 36.19 -12.99
CA GLY A 184 -26.18 35.67 -11.72
C GLY A 184 -24.83 36.24 -11.28
N GLY A 185 -24.81 37.47 -10.76
CA GLY A 185 -23.93 37.80 -9.63
C GLY A 185 -22.43 37.96 -9.90
N TRP A 186 -22.04 39.01 -10.62
CA TRP A 186 -20.98 39.85 -10.07
C TRP A 186 -21.61 40.75 -9.00
N CYS A 187 -21.96 40.17 -7.85
CA CYS A 187 -21.96 40.96 -6.64
C CYS A 187 -20.50 41.35 -6.46
N SER A 188 -20.13 42.55 -6.91
CA SER A 188 -18.96 43.21 -6.35
C SER A 188 -19.27 43.32 -4.86
N ASP A 189 -18.66 42.43 -4.09
CA ASP A 189 -18.62 42.59 -2.65
C ASP A 189 -17.60 43.71 -2.41
N ASP A 190 -18.01 44.94 -2.71
CA ASP A 190 -17.39 46.20 -2.28
C ASP A 190 -17.56 46.39 -0.75
N ARG A 191 -17.56 45.27 -0.01
CA ARG A 191 -17.61 45.18 1.45
C ARG A 191 -16.30 44.68 2.06
N TYR A 192 -15.20 44.73 1.33
CA TYR A 192 -13.90 44.94 1.97
C TYR A 192 -13.77 46.41 2.39
N GLY A 193 -14.63 46.80 3.34
CA GLY A 193 -14.29 47.87 4.27
C GLY A 193 -13.00 47.44 4.96
N TRP A 194 -11.91 48.11 4.61
CA TRP A 194 -10.70 48.16 5.42
C TRP A 194 -11.09 48.67 6.81
N SER A 195 -11.49 47.77 7.70
CA SER A 195 -11.57 48.08 9.12
C SER A 195 -10.14 48.11 9.64
N ASP A 196 -9.56 49.30 9.52
CA ASP A 196 -8.71 49.97 10.48
C ASP A 196 -8.59 49.21 11.82
N ARG A 197 -7.64 48.28 11.89
CA ARG A 197 -7.09 47.76 13.14
C ARG A 197 -5.60 48.00 13.16
N ASP A 198 -5.26 49.29 13.12
CA ASP A 198 -4.18 49.81 13.95
C ASP A 198 -4.55 49.62 15.43
N GLN A 199 -4.03 48.58 16.07
CA GLN A 199 -3.69 48.66 17.49
C GLN A 199 -2.34 47.99 17.74
N PRO A 200 -1.28 48.76 18.03
CA PRO A 200 0.01 48.22 18.39
C PRO A 200 -0.01 47.64 19.81
N TYR A 201 0.61 46.48 19.96
CA TYR A 201 0.99 45.91 21.26
C TYR A 201 1.95 46.86 21.98
N GLY A 202 1.48 47.46 23.08
CA GLY A 202 2.27 48.29 23.98
C GLY A 202 2.29 47.73 25.40
N ALA A 203 3.47 47.28 25.81
CA ALA A 203 4.04 47.25 27.16
C ALA A 203 3.28 46.59 28.32
N LEU A 204 3.80 45.45 28.78
CA LEU A 204 3.82 45.10 30.20
C LEU A 204 5.23 45.34 30.73
N GLY A 205 5.31 46.19 31.75
CA GLY A 205 6.42 46.26 32.70
C GLY A 205 6.22 45.31 33.87
#